data_AF-A0A9P5PD37-F1
#
_entry.id   AF-A0A9P5PD37-F1
#
_cell.length_a   1.000
_cell.length_b   1.000
_cell.length_c   1.000
_cell.angle_alpha   90.00
_cell.angle_beta   90.00
_cell.angle_gamma   90.00
#
_symmetry.space_group_name_H-M   'P 1'
#
loop_
_entity.id
_entity.type
_entity.pdbx_description
1 polymer ?
#
loop_
_entity_poly.entity_id
_entity_poly.type
_entity_poly.pdbx_seq_one_letter_code
_entity_poly.pdbx_strand_id
1 'polypeptide(L)'
;MIHWRMESVTPDVLPECAHDLVDTISRLLHDHDLADGIEKVWFAGDYPFPIAHHLYPRASDRTRTTTLKSGTFRSFGEKHTEAVDILVDAFREGGELSRWGITDLAAELVRLQEKDALRDVHPEFLSDSGHLGLWIRWLVFMQLFL
;
A
#
# COMPACT_ATOMS: atom_id res chain seq x y z
N MET A 1 0.00 -7.19 -6.68
CA MET A 1 -0.27 -6.67 -5.32
C MET A 1 0.81 -7.19 -4.40
N ILE A 2 1.36 -6.31 -3.57
CA ILE A 2 2.33 -6.64 -2.53
C ILE A 2 1.54 -6.86 -1.24
N HIS A 3 1.67 -8.05 -0.65
CA HIS A 3 1.14 -8.33 0.67
C HIS A 3 2.30 -8.51 1.66
N TRP A 4 2.49 -7.59 2.60
CA TRP A 4 3.62 -7.60 3.52
C TRP A 4 3.17 -7.72 4.97
N ARG A 5 3.50 -8.84 5.62
CA ARG A 5 3.37 -9.02 7.06
C ARG A 5 4.68 -8.60 7.73
N MET A 6 4.73 -7.40 8.29
CA MET A 6 5.91 -6.91 9.00
C MET A 6 6.00 -7.52 10.41
N GLU A 7 4.89 -8.02 10.97
CA GLU A 7 4.85 -8.63 12.31
C GLU A 7 5.66 -9.93 12.41
N SER A 8 5.85 -10.63 11.29
CA SER A 8 6.59 -11.89 11.24
C SER A 8 8.10 -11.69 11.17
N VAL A 9 8.58 -10.46 11.01
CA VAL A 9 9.98 -10.13 10.79
C VAL A 9 10.52 -9.38 12.01
N THR A 10 11.76 -9.69 12.41
CA THR A 10 12.40 -8.96 13.52
C THR A 10 12.61 -7.49 13.12
N PRO A 11 12.28 -6.50 13.97
CA PRO A 11 12.33 -5.10 13.56
C PRO A 11 13.67 -4.65 12.99
N ASP A 12 14.79 -5.17 13.51
CA ASP A 12 16.13 -4.74 13.11
C ASP A 12 16.47 -5.07 11.65
N VAL A 13 15.86 -6.11 11.07
CA VAL A 13 16.11 -6.52 9.67
C VAL A 13 15.05 -6.00 8.70
N LEU A 14 13.99 -5.35 9.19
CA LEU A 14 12.93 -4.80 8.33
C LEU A 14 13.44 -3.86 7.23
N PRO A 15 14.41 -2.95 7.48
CA PRO A 15 14.95 -2.10 6.42
C PRO A 15 15.67 -2.89 5.32
N GLU A 16 16.43 -3.93 5.67
CA GLU A 16 17.08 -4.81 4.70
C GLU A 16 16.06 -5.58 3.88
N CYS A 17 15.02 -6.13 4.53
CA CYS A 17 13.90 -6.77 3.84
C CYS A 17 13.16 -5.81 2.90
N ALA A 18 13.09 -4.51 3.24
CA ALA A 18 12.49 -3.50 2.38
C ALA A 18 13.31 -3.31 1.09
N HIS A 19 14.63 -3.25 1.19
CA HIS A 19 15.52 -3.18 0.03
C HIS A 19 15.38 -4.42 -0.86
N ASP A 20 15.42 -5.62 -0.28
CA ASP A 20 15.25 -6.87 -1.03
C ASP A 20 13.88 -6.96 -1.72
N LEU A 21 12.84 -6.43 -1.07
CA LEU A 21 11.50 -6.31 -1.64
C LEU A 21 11.49 -5.35 -2.84
N VAL A 22 12.12 -4.18 -2.73
CA VAL A 22 12.27 -3.21 -3.84
C VAL A 22 13.00 -3.86 -5.01
N ASP A 23 14.11 -4.54 -4.78
CA ASP A 23 14.89 -5.23 -5.82
C ASP A 23 14.06 -6.33 -6.50
N THR A 24 13.22 -7.03 -5.73
CA THR A 24 12.33 -8.05 -6.27
C THR A 24 11.23 -7.43 -7.14
N ILE A 25 10.60 -6.36 -6.67
CA ILE A 25 9.59 -5.62 -7.44
C ILE A 25 10.21 -5.03 -8.71
N SER A 26 11.41 -4.46 -8.62
CA SER A 26 12.12 -3.90 -9.76
C SER A 26 12.36 -4.96 -10.83
N ARG A 27 12.89 -6.12 -10.46
CA ARG A 27 13.10 -7.21 -11.42
C ARG A 27 11.80 -7.64 -12.11
N LEU A 28 10.70 -7.70 -11.37
CA LEU A 28 9.40 -8.11 -11.91
C LEU A 28 8.77 -7.05 -12.81
N LEU A 29 8.87 -5.77 -12.44
CA LEU A 29 8.27 -4.68 -13.20
C LEU A 29 9.09 -4.30 -14.45
N HIS A 30 10.39 -4.56 -14.44
CA HIS A 30 11.23 -4.38 -15.62
C HIS A 30 11.17 -5.58 -16.59
N ASP A 31 10.62 -6.70 -16.17
CA ASP A 31 10.32 -7.82 -17.06
C ASP A 31 9.10 -7.48 -17.94
N HIS A 32 9.35 -7.24 -19.22
CA HIS A 32 8.34 -6.82 -20.18
C HIS A 32 7.21 -7.86 -20.35
N ASP A 33 7.49 -9.14 -20.15
CA ASP A 33 6.47 -10.19 -20.31
C ASP A 33 5.54 -10.26 -19.09
N LEU A 34 6.03 -9.85 -17.92
CA LEU A 34 5.27 -9.86 -16.66
C LEU A 34 4.59 -8.54 -16.35
N ALA A 35 5.18 -7.43 -16.79
CA ALA A 35 4.77 -6.08 -16.40
C ALA A 35 3.98 -5.32 -17.46
N ASP A 36 3.68 -5.95 -18.61
CA ASP A 36 2.93 -5.29 -19.67
C ASP A 36 1.57 -4.78 -19.15
N GLY A 37 1.31 -3.48 -19.38
CA GLY A 37 0.12 -2.79 -18.89
C GLY A 37 0.04 -2.53 -17.38
N ILE A 38 1.07 -2.85 -16.59
CA ILE A 38 1.09 -2.51 -15.16
C ILE A 38 1.49 -1.04 -15.01
N GLU A 39 0.56 -0.22 -14.50
CA GLU A 39 0.82 1.19 -14.17
C GLU A 39 0.99 1.44 -12.67
N LYS A 40 0.38 0.58 -11.84
CA LYS A 40 0.26 0.83 -10.40
C LYS A 40 0.32 -0.46 -9.58
N VAL A 41 1.05 -0.40 -8.48
CA VAL A 41 1.21 -1.48 -7.51
C VAL A 41 0.34 -1.22 -6.28
N TRP A 42 -0.38 -2.25 -5.84
CA TRP A 42 -1.20 -2.20 -4.64
C TRP A 42 -0.43 -2.73 -3.43
N PHE A 43 -0.33 -1.94 -2.36
CA PHE A 43 0.27 -2.31 -1.09
C PHE A 43 -0.79 -2.71 -0.07
N ALA A 44 -0.59 -3.87 0.54
CA ALA A 44 -1.35 -4.33 1.68
C ALA A 44 -0.41 -4.85 2.76
N GLY A 45 -0.21 -4.06 3.81
CA GLY A 45 0.58 -4.48 4.96
C GLY A 45 -0.20 -4.46 6.27
N ASP A 46 0.34 -5.09 7.29
CA ASP A 46 -0.13 -4.92 8.69
C ASP A 46 0.35 -3.60 9.33
N TYR A 47 1.17 -2.83 8.61
CA TYR A 47 1.55 -1.46 8.95
C TYR A 47 0.31 -0.57 9.22
N PRO A 48 0.26 0.15 10.36
CA PRO A 48 -0.96 0.80 10.84
C PRO A 48 -1.28 2.13 10.17
N PHE A 49 -0.33 2.73 9.44
CA PHE A 49 -0.51 4.03 8.78
C PHE A 49 -0.70 3.87 7.26
N PRO A 50 -1.58 4.66 6.63
CA PRO A 50 -1.66 4.74 5.17
C PRO A 50 -0.31 5.08 4.53
N ILE A 51 0.04 4.41 3.44
CA ILE A 51 1.25 4.78 2.67
C ILE A 51 1.13 6.17 2.04
N ALA A 52 -0.09 6.67 1.88
CA ALA A 52 -0.35 8.04 1.44
C ALA A 52 0.29 9.09 2.36
N HIS A 53 0.44 8.81 3.66
CA HIS A 53 1.12 9.72 4.58
C HIS A 53 2.60 9.86 4.25
N HIS A 54 3.20 8.78 3.78
CA HIS A 54 4.58 8.75 3.32
C HIS A 54 4.68 9.42 1.95
N LEU A 55 3.78 9.13 1.01
CA LEU A 55 3.80 9.75 -0.34
C LEU A 55 3.55 11.27 -0.32
N TYR A 56 2.66 11.76 0.56
CA TYR A 56 2.23 13.16 0.61
C TYR A 56 2.28 13.75 2.04
N PRO A 57 3.47 13.99 2.60
CA PRO A 57 3.62 14.42 4.00
C PRO A 57 2.94 15.76 4.33
N ARG A 58 2.69 16.60 3.31
CA ARG A 58 2.03 17.91 3.46
C ARG A 58 0.50 17.83 3.49
N ALA A 59 -0.09 16.77 2.93
CA ALA A 59 -1.54 16.57 2.89
C ALA A 59 -2.05 15.83 4.15
N SER A 60 -1.19 15.02 4.77
CA SER A 60 -1.50 14.19 5.95
C SER A 60 -1.81 14.97 7.23
N ASP A 61 -1.58 16.30 7.25
CA ASP A 61 -1.91 17.13 8.42
C ASP A 61 -3.42 17.44 8.51
N ARG A 62 -4.16 17.33 7.39
CA ARG A 62 -5.62 17.55 7.34
C ARG A 62 -6.46 16.27 7.44
N THR A 63 -5.86 15.11 7.18
CA THR A 63 -6.51 13.79 7.20
C THR A 63 -5.90 12.88 8.27
N ARG A 64 -5.59 13.46 9.43
CA ARG A 64 -5.39 12.71 10.69
C ARG A 64 -6.67 12.01 11.19
N THR A 65 -7.64 11.74 10.32
CA THR A 65 -8.68 10.73 10.54
C THR A 65 -8.01 9.37 10.45
N THR A 66 -7.48 8.97 11.59
CA THR A 66 -7.00 7.65 11.94
C THR A 66 -8.11 6.62 11.72
N THR A 67 -8.33 6.19 10.47
CA THR A 67 -8.81 4.83 10.22
C THR A 67 -7.67 3.88 10.57
N LEU A 68 -7.40 3.78 11.89
CA LEU A 68 -6.52 2.80 12.49
C LEU A 68 -6.98 1.44 11.96
N LYS A 69 -6.15 0.86 11.09
CA LYS A 69 -6.33 -0.50 10.61
C LYS A 69 -6.47 -1.39 11.85
N SER A 70 -7.57 -2.14 11.94
CA SER A 70 -8.01 -2.83 13.16
C SER A 70 -6.85 -3.47 13.92
N GLY A 71 -6.67 -3.05 15.17
CA GLY A 71 -5.52 -3.36 16.02
C GLY A 71 -5.28 -4.87 16.18
N THR A 72 -4.36 -5.39 15.38
CA THR A 72 -3.69 -6.69 15.58
C THR A 72 -2.18 -6.52 15.73
N PHE A 73 -1.62 -5.39 15.32
CA PHE A 73 -0.20 -5.08 15.40
C PHE A 73 0.20 -4.64 16.82
N ARG A 74 0.93 -5.48 17.55
CA ARG A 74 1.24 -5.26 18.98
C ARG A 74 2.55 -4.51 19.24
N SER A 75 3.47 -4.45 18.27
CA SER A 75 4.79 -3.82 18.43
C SER A 75 5.20 -3.06 17.18
N PHE A 76 4.79 -1.80 17.12
CA PHE A 76 5.21 -0.85 16.09
C PHE A 76 6.41 -0.04 16.58
N GLY A 77 7.34 0.29 15.68
CA GLY A 77 8.51 1.10 16.00
C GLY A 77 9.15 1.72 14.77
N GLU A 78 10.19 2.52 14.97
CA GLU A 78 10.85 3.33 13.93
C GLU A 78 11.30 2.51 12.72
N LYS A 79 11.74 1.26 12.94
CA LYS A 79 12.16 0.35 11.87
C LYS A 79 11.05 -0.03 10.88
N HIS A 80 9.80 -0.04 11.34
CA HIS A 80 8.66 -0.28 10.44
C HIS A 80 8.40 0.94 9.56
N THR A 81 8.47 2.14 10.15
CA THR A 81 8.37 3.40 9.41
C THR A 81 9.48 3.48 8.36
N GLU A 82 10.72 3.23 8.77
CA GLU A 82 11.91 3.24 7.90
C GLU A 82 11.74 2.26 6.72
N ALA A 83 11.29 1.05 6.99
CA ALA A 83 11.06 0.04 5.95
C ALA A 83 9.95 0.44 4.96
N VAL A 84 8.87 1.09 5.42
CA VAL A 84 7.84 1.65 4.52
C VAL A 84 8.36 2.85 3.76
N ASP A 85 9.19 3.70 4.37
CA ASP A 85 9.83 4.84 3.71
C ASP A 85 10.73 4.36 2.56
N ILE A 86 11.59 3.36 2.78
CA ILE A 86 12.43 2.75 1.74
C ILE A 86 11.58 2.26 0.57
N LEU A 87 10.49 1.53 0.85
CA LEU A 87 9.59 1.05 -0.17
C LEU A 87 8.95 2.20 -0.96
N VAL A 88 8.44 3.22 -0.27
CA VAL A 88 7.76 4.36 -0.89
C VAL A 88 8.72 5.23 -1.69
N ASP A 89 9.94 5.44 -1.21
CA ASP A 89 10.99 6.22 -1.87
C ASP A 89 11.37 5.62 -3.22
N ALA A 90 11.34 4.28 -3.36
CA ALA A 90 11.57 3.62 -4.64
C ALA A 90 10.57 4.05 -5.73
N PHE A 91 9.32 4.38 -5.35
CA PHE A 91 8.26 4.83 -6.28
C PHE A 91 8.17 6.36 -6.43
N ARG A 92 8.93 7.13 -5.66
CA ARG A 92 8.97 8.59 -5.79
C ARG A 92 9.74 9.01 -7.03
N GLU A 93 9.60 10.28 -7.42
CA GLU A 93 10.39 10.87 -8.50
C GLU A 93 11.89 10.72 -8.24
N GLY A 94 12.62 10.20 -9.22
CA GLY A 94 14.05 9.88 -9.10
C GLY A 94 14.35 8.50 -8.49
N GLY A 95 13.34 7.80 -7.97
CA GLY A 95 13.45 6.42 -7.52
C GLY A 95 13.47 5.40 -8.66
N GLU A 96 13.93 4.18 -8.38
CA GLU A 96 14.07 3.11 -9.37
C GLU A 96 12.74 2.68 -9.98
N LEU A 97 11.66 2.73 -9.20
CA LEU A 97 10.31 2.34 -9.60
C LEU A 97 9.43 3.55 -9.95
N SER A 98 10.03 4.73 -10.16
CA SER A 98 9.33 6.00 -10.43
C SER A 98 8.39 5.99 -11.63
N ARG A 99 8.53 5.02 -12.55
CA ARG A 99 7.62 4.84 -13.70
C ARG A 99 6.27 4.25 -13.31
N TRP A 100 6.19 3.61 -12.16
CA TRP A 100 4.98 2.99 -11.64
C TRP A 100 4.46 3.76 -10.44
N GLY A 101 3.15 3.73 -10.23
CA GLY A 101 2.54 4.22 -9.00
C GLY A 101 2.51 3.15 -7.91
N ILE A 102 2.43 3.57 -6.65
CA ILE A 102 2.05 2.69 -5.54
C ILE A 102 0.80 3.27 -4.84
N THR A 103 -0.12 2.41 -4.41
CA THR A 103 -1.34 2.81 -3.68
C THR A 103 -1.70 1.81 -2.60
N ASP A 104 -2.52 2.22 -1.65
CA ASP A 104 -3.21 1.33 -0.72
C ASP A 104 -4.72 1.62 -0.71
N LEU A 105 -5.46 0.90 0.14
CA LEU A 105 -6.90 1.10 0.29
C LEU A 105 -7.25 2.53 0.73
N ALA A 106 -6.49 3.10 1.67
CA ALA A 106 -6.78 4.42 2.22
C ALA A 106 -6.54 5.52 1.17
N ALA A 107 -5.44 5.43 0.42
CA ALA A 107 -5.09 6.33 -0.66
C ALA A 107 -6.15 6.31 -1.78
N GLU A 108 -6.63 5.13 -2.16
CA GLU A 108 -7.63 5.02 -3.22
C GLU A 108 -9.02 5.47 -2.74
N LEU A 109 -9.38 5.26 -1.48
CA LEU A 109 -10.60 5.82 -0.88
C LEU A 109 -10.59 7.35 -0.90
N VAL A 110 -9.47 7.99 -0.52
CA VAL A 110 -9.32 9.45 -0.58
C VAL A 110 -9.47 9.94 -2.03
N ARG A 111 -8.80 9.28 -2.98
CA ARG A 111 -8.90 9.61 -4.41
C ARG A 111 -10.34 9.50 -4.93
N LEU A 112 -11.11 8.50 -4.50
CA LEU A 112 -12.51 8.33 -4.90
C LEU A 112 -13.44 9.40 -4.28
N GLN A 113 -13.16 9.81 -3.04
CA GLN A 113 -13.88 10.92 -2.39
C GLN A 113 -13.63 12.25 -3.11
N GLU A 114 -12.39 12.54 -3.49
CA GLU A 114 -12.03 13.77 -4.20
C GLU A 114 -12.59 13.82 -5.63
N LYS A 115 -12.80 12.67 -6.26
CA LYS A 115 -13.35 12.57 -7.62
C LYS A 115 -14.89 12.66 -7.70
N ASP A 116 -15.57 12.93 -6.59
CA ASP A 116 -17.04 13.00 -6.50
C ASP A 116 -17.76 11.70 -6.95
N ALA A 117 -17.04 10.59 -7.14
CA ALA A 117 -17.55 9.30 -7.57
C ALA A 117 -18.37 8.57 -6.49
N LEU A 118 -18.35 9.08 -5.26
CA LEU A 118 -19.14 8.59 -4.12
C LEU A 118 -20.44 9.38 -3.89
N ARG A 119 -20.70 10.47 -4.62
CA ARG A 119 -21.99 11.20 -4.51
C ARG A 119 -23.17 10.46 -5.13
N ASP A 120 -22.93 9.55 -6.08
CA ASP A 120 -23.95 8.70 -6.70
C ASP A 120 -24.09 7.31 -6.04
N VAL A 121 -23.27 7.00 -5.02
CA VAL A 121 -23.41 5.75 -4.27
C VAL A 121 -24.39 5.98 -3.13
N HIS A 122 -25.62 5.53 -3.34
CA HIS A 122 -26.71 5.58 -2.37
C HIS A 122 -26.23 5.09 -0.99
N PRO A 123 -26.50 5.80 0.11
CA PRO A 123 -25.98 5.48 1.46
C PRO A 123 -26.42 4.12 2.01
N GLU A 124 -27.32 3.41 1.33
CA GLU A 124 -27.73 2.05 1.65
C GLU A 124 -26.68 0.99 1.27
N PHE A 125 -25.78 1.26 0.31
CA PHE A 125 -24.72 0.31 -0.07
C PHE A 125 -23.58 0.21 0.96
N LEU A 126 -23.47 1.19 1.87
CA LEU A 126 -22.46 1.20 2.93
C LEU A 126 -22.90 0.45 4.20
N SER A 127 -24.17 0.02 4.28
CA SER A 127 -24.70 -0.70 5.45
C SER A 127 -24.84 -2.21 5.26
N ASP A 128 -24.55 -2.75 4.06
CA ASP A 128 -24.69 -4.19 3.83
C ASP A 128 -23.44 -4.95 4.30
N SER A 129 -23.55 -5.46 5.52
CA SER A 129 -22.60 -6.36 6.14
C SER A 129 -22.67 -7.72 5.45
N GLY A 130 -21.96 -7.92 4.32
CA GLY A 130 -21.80 -9.28 3.80
C GLY A 130 -21.35 -9.50 2.37
N HIS A 131 -21.25 -8.49 1.49
CA HIS A 131 -21.01 -8.72 0.06
C HIS A 131 -19.85 -7.92 -0.58
N LEU A 132 -18.88 -7.47 0.23
CA LEU A 132 -17.63 -6.84 -0.24
C LEU A 132 -16.59 -7.85 -0.81
N GLY A 133 -17.01 -9.08 -1.11
CA GLY A 133 -16.13 -10.16 -1.57
C GLY A 133 -15.93 -10.29 -3.08
N LEU A 134 -16.59 -9.49 -3.93
CA LEU A 134 -16.71 -9.82 -5.36
C LEU A 134 -16.12 -8.83 -6.38
N TRP A 135 -15.53 -7.71 -5.96
CA TRP A 135 -14.94 -6.74 -6.91
C TRP A 135 -13.42 -6.81 -7.03
N ILE A 136 -12.79 -7.76 -6.34
CA ILE A 136 -11.35 -7.94 -6.37
C ILE A 136 -10.97 -8.95 -7.46
N ARG A 137 -11.16 -8.57 -8.74
CA ARG A 137 -10.84 -9.43 -9.90
C ARG A 137 -9.55 -9.03 -10.64
N TRP A 138 -8.76 -8.11 -10.09
CA TRP A 138 -7.46 -7.69 -10.65
C TRP A 138 -6.29 -7.91 -9.68
N LEU A 139 -6.35 -9.00 -8.91
CA LEU A 139 -5.39 -9.26 -7.85
C LEU A 139 -4.30 -10.22 -8.33
N VAL A 140 -3.18 -9.66 -8.76
CA VAL A 140 -1.92 -10.41 -8.90
C VAL A 140 -1.39 -10.70 -7.49
N PHE A 141 -1.49 -11.96 -7.06
CA PHE A 141 -0.98 -12.46 -5.78
C PHE A 141 0.53 -12.70 -5.86
N MET A 142 1.32 -12.01 -5.03
CA MET A 142 2.65 -12.50 -4.63
C MET A 142 2.72 -12.54 -3.11
N GLN A 143 2.91 -13.76 -2.60
CA GLN A 143 3.15 -14.04 -1.20
C GLN A 143 4.65 -14.30 -1.05
N LEU A 144 5.41 -13.27 -0.70
CA LEU A 144 6.81 -13.42 -0.33
C LEU A 144 6.84 -13.85 1.15
N PHE A 145 7.08 -15.13 1.37
CA PHE A 145 7.55 -15.64 2.66
C PHE A 145 9.07 -15.47 2.70
N LEU A 146 9.54 -14.62 3.60
CA LEU A 146 10.88 -14.72 4.17
C LEU A 146 10.71 -15.18 5.63
#